data_AF-A0A7Y1USF1-F1
#
_entry.id   AF-A0A7Y1USF1-F1
#
_cell.length_a   1.000
_cell.length_b   1.000
_cell.length_c   1.000
_cell.angle_alpha   90.00
_cell.angle_beta   90.00
_cell.angle_gamma   90.00
#
_symmetry.space_group_name_H-M   'P 1'
#
loop_
_entity.id
_entity.type
_entity.pdbx_description
1 polymer ?
#
loop_
_entity_poly.entity_id
_entity_poly.type
_entity_poly.pdbx_seq_one_letter_code
_entity_poly.pdbx_strand_id
1 'polypeptide(L)'
;LLAMGLGPITPYRQARASVVWERIRTPLRVALAAGAGIVLLGERTGYLVLGIVAGTFVIGVIVRQLWVTARQAAVKQGQPVWRSLGKTVRRDPRYWGGQISHIGVAILAMGIAISANQGMETQVTLEPGQTVEFAGHELTYLEDFSRQEPNRTVLGARVEVTRDGSALAVLEPRLNQYARSAQPVATPAVDTSLRGDFYLSLTGIGGGRISLDVFWFPFVWMIWLGGLLAAAAGMFSLVVRKPARQPVVPEEAAEIV
;
A
#
# COMPACT_ATOMS: atom_id res chain seq x y z
N LEU A 1 10.36 11.34 -2.11
CA LEU A 1 10.99 10.12 -1.55
C LEU A 1 12.45 10.31 -1.17
N LEU A 2 13.35 10.67 -2.10
CA LEU A 2 14.78 10.81 -1.80
C LEU A 2 15.08 11.83 -0.68
N ALA A 3 14.39 12.97 -0.67
CA ALA A 3 14.51 13.97 0.40
C ALA A 3 14.06 13.44 1.79
N MET A 4 13.06 12.55 1.85
CA MET A 4 12.60 11.92 3.09
C MET A 4 13.61 10.89 3.62
N GLY A 5 14.32 10.19 2.73
CA GLY A 5 15.39 9.27 3.12
C GLY A 5 16.67 9.98 3.58
N LEU A 6 16.98 11.15 3.02
CA LEU A 6 18.20 11.91 3.35
C LEU A 6 18.04 12.81 4.58
N GLY A 7 16.84 13.38 4.81
CA GLY A 7 16.57 14.36 5.87
C GLY A 7 16.99 13.93 7.29
N PRO A 8 16.72 12.68 7.73
CA PRO A 8 17.12 12.21 9.07
C PRO A 8 18.63 11.92 9.21
N ILE A 9 19.35 11.76 8.09
CA ILE A 9 20.75 11.28 8.07
C ILE A 9 21.74 12.44 7.98
N THR A 10 21.30 13.63 7.56
CA THR A 10 22.12 14.85 7.55
C THR A 10 21.91 15.65 8.84
N PRO A 11 22.71 15.43 9.91
CA PRO A 11 22.77 16.41 10.98
C PRO A 11 23.33 17.70 10.40
N TYR A 12 22.64 18.81 10.66
CA TYR A 12 22.83 20.12 10.04
C TYR A 12 24.18 20.80 10.32
N ARG A 13 25.27 20.08 10.66
CA ARG A 13 26.58 20.77 10.80
C ARG A 13 27.89 20.00 10.67
N GLN A 14 27.99 18.66 10.70
CA GLN A 14 29.32 17.98 10.57
C GLN A 14 29.31 16.43 10.54
N ALA A 15 28.46 15.77 9.73
CA ALA A 15 28.62 14.32 9.54
C ALA A 15 29.77 14.05 8.56
N ARG A 16 30.85 13.38 9.03
CA ARG A 16 31.89 12.84 8.15
C ARG A 16 31.24 11.92 7.10
N ALA A 17 31.57 12.09 5.82
CA ALA A 17 30.99 11.33 4.71
C ALA A 17 31.07 9.81 4.90
N SER A 18 32.14 9.32 5.56
CA SER A 18 32.31 7.91 5.92
C SER A 18 31.21 7.38 6.84
N VAL A 19 30.77 8.17 7.83
CA VAL A 19 29.72 7.78 8.78
C VAL A 19 28.35 7.73 8.09
N VAL A 20 28.08 8.66 7.17
CA VAL A 20 26.86 8.64 6.35
C VAL A 20 26.87 7.41 5.45
N TRP A 21 27.98 7.14 4.77
CA TRP A 21 28.13 5.99 3.88
C TRP A 21 27.92 4.65 4.61
N GLU A 22 28.52 4.47 5.79
CA GLU A 22 28.30 3.27 6.61
C GLU A 22 26.83 3.07 7.01
N ARG A 23 26.08 4.16 7.14
CA ARG A 23 24.66 4.11 7.48
C ARG A 23 23.77 3.73 6.30
N ILE A 24 24.09 4.23 5.10
CA ILE A 24 23.25 4.04 3.90
C ILE A 24 23.64 2.86 3.03
N ARG A 25 24.89 2.36 3.12
CA ARG A 25 25.39 1.31 2.21
C ARG A 25 24.55 0.02 2.22
N THR A 26 24.09 -0.41 3.39
CA THR A 26 23.29 -1.65 3.50
C THR A 26 21.88 -1.44 2.94
N PRO A 27 21.12 -0.40 3.36
CA PRO A 27 19.84 -0.08 2.71
C PRO A 27 19.96 0.12 1.19
N LEU A 28 21.03 0.77 0.73
CA LEU A 28 21.26 1.01 -0.69
C LEU A 28 21.47 -0.30 -1.46
N ARG A 29 22.31 -1.21 -0.94
CA ARG A 29 22.51 -2.53 -1.56
C ARG A 29 21.22 -3.33 -1.65
N VAL A 30 20.41 -3.33 -0.58
CA VAL A 30 19.11 -4.02 -0.56
C VAL A 30 18.15 -3.40 -1.58
N ALA A 31 18.08 -2.07 -1.65
CA ALA A 31 17.24 -1.36 -2.60
C ALA A 31 17.65 -1.63 -4.06
N LEU A 32 18.95 -1.58 -4.36
CA LEU A 32 19.47 -1.90 -5.68
C LEU A 32 19.25 -3.37 -6.05
N ALA A 33 19.42 -4.30 -5.10
CA ALA A 33 19.13 -5.71 -5.32
C ALA A 33 17.64 -5.95 -5.60
N ALA A 34 16.73 -5.26 -4.90
CA ALA A 34 15.30 -5.30 -5.18
C ALA A 34 14.98 -4.78 -6.59
N GLY A 35 15.54 -3.64 -6.97
CA GLY A 35 15.39 -3.08 -8.33
C GLY A 35 15.95 -4.02 -9.41
N ALA A 36 17.14 -4.57 -9.20
CA ALA A 36 17.74 -5.54 -10.11
C ALA A 36 16.87 -6.81 -10.22
N GLY A 37 16.32 -7.30 -9.12
CA GLY A 37 15.39 -8.43 -9.11
C GLY A 37 14.17 -8.18 -9.99
N ILE A 38 13.53 -7.02 -9.88
CA ILE A 38 12.40 -6.63 -10.73
C ILE A 38 12.80 -6.59 -12.21
N VAL A 39 13.96 -6.01 -12.54
CA VAL A 39 14.48 -5.98 -13.91
C VAL A 39 14.79 -7.38 -14.47
N LEU A 40 15.28 -8.29 -13.62
CA LEU A 40 15.55 -9.69 -13.99
C LEU A 40 14.26 -10.48 -14.22
N LEU A 41 13.18 -10.13 -13.53
CA LEU A 41 11.84 -10.71 -13.74
C LEU A 41 11.16 -10.23 -15.03
N GLY A 42 11.83 -9.39 -15.82
CA GLY A 42 11.36 -8.98 -17.15
C GLY A 42 10.79 -7.56 -17.21
N GLU A 43 10.64 -6.88 -16.07
CA GLU A 43 10.13 -5.51 -16.05
C GLU A 43 11.14 -4.52 -16.62
N ARG A 44 10.68 -3.71 -17.59
CA ARG A 44 11.51 -2.69 -18.28
C ARG A 44 11.10 -1.27 -17.97
N THR A 45 10.04 -1.10 -17.20
CA THR A 45 9.46 0.21 -16.89
C THR A 45 10.33 0.94 -15.86
N GLY A 46 11.15 1.88 -16.33
CA GLY A 46 12.17 2.54 -15.52
C GLY A 46 11.63 3.26 -14.27
N TYR A 47 10.46 3.89 -14.35
CA TYR A 47 9.86 4.58 -13.20
C TYR A 47 9.25 3.63 -12.16
N LEU A 48 8.76 2.45 -12.56
CA LEU A 48 8.39 1.39 -11.61
C LEU A 48 9.61 0.96 -10.82
N VAL A 49 10.70 0.60 -11.52
CA VAL A 49 11.95 0.16 -10.90
C VAL A 49 12.49 1.24 -9.95
N LEU A 50 12.49 2.50 -10.38
CA LEU A 50 12.90 3.63 -9.55
C LEU A 50 12.03 3.78 -8.30
N GLY A 51 10.71 3.61 -8.43
CA GLY A 51 9.76 3.64 -7.31
C GLY A 51 10.06 2.55 -6.27
N ILE A 52 10.30 1.32 -6.72
CA ILE A 52 10.66 0.18 -5.85
C ILE A 52 12.00 0.41 -5.16
N VAL A 53 13.02 0.85 -5.89
CA VAL A 53 14.34 1.16 -5.33
C VAL A 53 14.23 2.27 -4.29
N ALA A 54 13.57 3.38 -4.62
CA ALA A 54 13.42 4.52 -3.72
C ALA A 54 12.60 4.16 -2.46
N GLY A 55 11.49 3.45 -2.62
CA GLY A 55 10.66 3.01 -1.50
C GLY A 55 11.41 2.04 -0.58
N THR A 56 12.04 1.03 -1.15
CA THR A 56 12.84 0.03 -0.42
C THR A 56 14.03 0.68 0.30
N PHE A 57 14.67 1.67 -0.32
CA PHE A 57 15.75 2.43 0.29
C PHE A 57 15.28 3.21 1.52
N VAL A 58 14.18 3.96 1.41
CA VAL A 58 13.61 4.74 2.52
C VAL A 58 13.22 3.82 3.68
N ILE A 59 12.48 2.74 3.39
CA ILE A 59 12.08 1.75 4.39
C ILE A 59 13.31 1.14 5.05
N GLY A 60 14.31 0.72 4.27
CA GLY A 60 15.54 0.11 4.76
C GLY A 60 16.35 1.04 5.67
N VAL A 61 16.45 2.33 5.33
CA VAL A 61 17.11 3.34 6.18
C VAL A 61 16.41 3.43 7.54
N ILE A 62 15.08 3.54 7.55
CA ILE A 62 14.30 3.74 8.77
C ILE A 62 14.33 2.48 9.65
N VAL A 63 14.13 1.31 9.06
CA VAL A 63 14.21 0.01 9.77
C VAL A 63 15.60 -0.20 10.37
N ARG A 64 16.66 0.10 9.62
CA ARG A 64 18.04 0.00 10.13
C ARG A 64 18.27 0.97 11.28
N GLN A 65 17.81 2.22 11.17
CA GLN A 65 17.95 3.21 12.23
C GLN A 65 17.21 2.78 13.50
N LEU A 66 16.01 2.21 13.36
CA LEU A 66 15.22 1.68 14.47
C LEU A 66 15.94 0.50 15.13
N TRP A 67 16.43 -0.43 14.33
CA TRP A 67 17.17 -1.60 14.80
C TRP A 67 18.42 -1.22 15.59
N VAL A 68 19.26 -0.32 15.05
CA VAL A 68 20.48 0.13 15.72
C VAL A 68 20.15 0.83 17.05
N THR A 69 19.15 1.73 17.04
CA THR A 69 18.75 2.47 18.24
C THR A 69 18.20 1.55 19.32
N ALA A 70 17.33 0.60 18.94
CA ALA A 70 16.75 -0.37 19.86
C ALA A 70 17.78 -1.36 20.40
N ARG A 71 18.75 -1.79 19.57
CA ARG A 71 19.85 -2.66 20.00
C ARG A 71 20.76 -1.98 21.02
N GLN A 72 21.11 -0.71 20.80
CA GLN A 72 21.90 0.06 21.77
C GLN A 72 21.14 0.22 23.11
N ALA A 73 19.83 0.48 23.05
CA ALA A 73 18.99 0.56 24.25
C ALA A 73 18.88 -0.80 24.98
N ALA A 74 18.76 -1.89 24.23
CA ALA A 74 18.69 -3.26 24.74
C ALA A 74 19.96 -3.65 25.52
N VAL A 75 21.14 -3.40 24.94
CA VAL A 75 22.43 -3.67 25.58
C VAL A 75 22.58 -2.89 26.89
N LYS A 76 22.21 -1.60 26.89
CA LYS A 76 22.28 -0.77 28.11
C LYS A 76 21.32 -1.21 29.22
N GLN A 77 20.19 -1.83 28.87
CA GLN A 77 19.13 -2.18 29.82
C GLN A 77 19.07 -3.67 30.17
N GLY A 78 19.99 -4.49 29.63
CA GLY A 78 20.00 -5.95 29.82
C GLY A 78 18.73 -6.65 29.34
N GLN A 79 18.03 -6.10 28.34
CA GLN A 79 16.71 -6.57 27.89
C GLN A 79 16.74 -7.06 26.44
N PRO A 80 15.81 -7.94 26.03
CA PRO A 80 15.74 -8.39 24.65
C PRO A 80 15.33 -7.24 23.71
N VAL A 81 15.88 -7.25 22.49
CA VAL A 81 15.74 -6.15 21.50
C VAL A 81 14.28 -5.82 21.18
N TRP A 82 13.40 -6.81 21.13
CA TRP A 82 11.98 -6.60 20.81
C TRP A 82 11.26 -5.72 21.86
N ARG A 83 11.60 -5.87 23.16
CA ARG A 83 11.08 -4.98 24.22
C ARG A 83 11.61 -3.56 24.06
N SER A 84 12.85 -3.43 23.61
CA SER A 84 13.49 -2.13 23.36
C SER A 84 12.94 -1.40 22.13
N LEU A 85 12.39 -2.10 21.13
CA LEU A 85 11.77 -1.48 19.96
C LEU A 85 10.59 -0.59 20.35
N GLY A 86 9.60 -1.15 21.06
CA GLY A 86 8.42 -0.39 21.50
C GLY A 86 8.78 0.78 22.41
N LYS A 87 9.73 0.57 23.33
CA LYS A 87 10.26 1.65 24.20
C LYS A 87 10.97 2.74 23.40
N THR A 88 11.72 2.38 22.37
CA THR A 88 12.45 3.33 21.51
C THR A 88 11.49 4.24 20.77
N VAL A 89 10.43 3.68 20.17
CA VAL A 89 9.38 4.45 19.49
C VAL A 89 8.66 5.40 20.45
N ARG A 90 8.28 4.92 21.64
CA ARG A 90 7.59 5.74 22.65
C ARG A 90 8.49 6.78 23.34
N ARG A 91 9.81 6.61 23.31
CA ARG A 91 10.76 7.57 23.90
C ARG A 91 10.84 8.88 23.12
N ASP A 92 10.66 8.81 21.80
CA ASP A 92 10.55 9.99 20.95
C ASP A 92 9.43 9.82 19.92
N PRO A 93 8.16 9.95 20.37
CA PRO A 93 7.01 9.60 19.56
C PRO A 93 6.86 10.53 18.33
N ARG A 94 7.32 11.79 18.43
CA ARG A 94 7.32 12.74 17.32
C ARG A 94 8.31 12.34 16.23
N TYR A 95 9.55 12.03 16.61
CA TYR A 95 10.55 11.59 15.65
C TYR A 95 10.14 10.26 15.00
N TRP A 96 9.81 9.25 15.80
CA TRP A 96 9.49 7.93 15.27
C TRP A 96 8.15 7.86 14.54
N GLY A 97 7.14 8.61 14.97
CA GLY A 97 5.90 8.70 14.21
C GLY A 97 6.09 9.39 12.85
N GLY A 98 6.95 10.42 12.77
CA GLY A 98 7.37 10.98 11.48
C GLY A 98 8.10 9.95 10.59
N GLN A 99 9.01 9.15 11.15
CA GLN A 99 9.69 8.09 10.40
C GLN A 99 8.72 6.99 9.93
N ILE A 100 7.82 6.52 10.80
CA ILE A 100 6.81 5.52 10.42
C ILE A 100 5.87 6.09 9.34
N SER A 101 5.57 7.39 9.39
CA SER A 101 4.81 8.05 8.33
C SER A 101 5.52 8.00 6.98
N HIS A 102 6.84 8.21 6.95
CA HIS A 102 7.63 8.03 5.73
C HIS A 102 7.64 6.59 5.21
N ILE A 103 7.59 5.58 6.09
CA ILE A 103 7.37 4.18 5.67
C ILE A 103 6.02 4.07 4.96
N GLY A 104 4.95 4.63 5.54
CA GLY A 104 3.62 4.63 4.92
C GLY A 104 3.61 5.26 3.53
N VAL A 105 4.24 6.44 3.39
CA VAL A 105 4.38 7.11 2.09
C VAL A 105 5.20 6.29 1.09
N ALA A 106 6.26 5.62 1.53
CA ALA A 106 7.07 4.75 0.68
C ALA A 106 6.26 3.55 0.17
N ILE A 107 5.49 2.88 1.05
CA ILE A 107 4.60 1.76 0.67
C ILE A 107 3.53 2.23 -0.31
N LEU A 108 2.89 3.37 -0.03
CA LEU A 108 1.87 3.96 -0.90
C LEU A 108 2.44 4.26 -2.29
N ALA A 109 3.61 4.91 -2.37
CA ALA A 109 4.24 5.23 -3.64
C ALA A 109 4.64 3.98 -4.43
N MET A 110 5.11 2.93 -3.76
CA MET A 110 5.38 1.63 -4.39
C MET A 110 4.08 1.00 -4.91
N GLY A 111 3.00 1.02 -4.13
CA GLY A 111 1.69 0.51 -4.54
C GLY A 111 1.17 1.21 -5.81
N ILE A 112 1.23 2.55 -5.85
CA ILE A 112 0.88 3.33 -7.04
C ILE A 112 1.76 2.94 -8.23
N ALA A 113 3.08 2.86 -8.02
CA ALA A 113 4.00 2.52 -9.09
C ALA A 113 3.77 1.12 -9.66
N ILE A 114 3.36 0.14 -8.84
CA ILE A 114 3.04 -1.20 -9.32
C ILE A 114 1.69 -1.19 -10.05
N SER A 115 0.64 -0.71 -9.36
CA SER A 115 -0.74 -0.76 -9.85
C SER A 115 -0.95 0.03 -11.14
N ALA A 116 -0.29 1.17 -11.30
CA ALA A 116 -0.43 2.02 -12.50
C ALA A 116 0.28 1.44 -13.74
N ASN A 117 1.23 0.53 -13.55
CA ASN A 117 2.07 0.00 -14.63
C ASN A 117 1.72 -1.41 -15.04
N GLN A 118 1.31 -2.22 -14.07
CA GLN A 118 0.88 -3.59 -14.30
C GLN A 118 -0.65 -3.70 -14.35
N GLY A 119 -1.34 -2.56 -14.30
CA GLY A 119 -2.78 -2.50 -14.52
C GLY A 119 -3.11 -2.95 -15.94
N MET A 120 -4.13 -3.79 -16.07
CA MET A 120 -4.63 -4.28 -17.35
C MET A 120 -6.08 -3.83 -17.50
N GLU A 121 -6.47 -3.51 -18.73
CA GLU A 121 -7.84 -3.13 -19.09
C GLU A 121 -8.21 -3.78 -20.42
N THR A 122 -9.45 -4.24 -20.52
CA THR A 122 -10.03 -4.67 -21.79
C THR A 122 -11.52 -4.41 -21.82
N GLN A 123 -12.09 -4.34 -23.02
CA GLN A 123 -13.52 -4.29 -23.24
C GLN A 123 -13.96 -5.58 -23.91
N VAL A 124 -14.98 -6.23 -23.35
CA VAL A 124 -15.51 -7.50 -23.86
C VAL A 124 -17.01 -7.43 -24.05
N THR A 125 -17.51 -8.11 -25.08
CA THR A 125 -18.94 -8.32 -25.30
C THR A 125 -19.24 -9.80 -25.25
N LEU A 126 -20.14 -10.21 -24.34
CA LEU A 126 -20.43 -11.61 -24.06
C LEU A 126 -21.91 -11.94 -24.33
N GLU A 127 -22.13 -13.14 -24.86
CA GLU A 127 -23.43 -13.82 -24.92
C GLU A 127 -23.61 -14.73 -23.68
N PRO A 128 -24.85 -15.06 -23.26
CA PRO A 128 -25.08 -15.94 -22.12
C PRO A 128 -24.39 -17.28 -22.28
N GLY A 129 -23.68 -17.72 -21.24
CA GLY A 129 -22.84 -18.92 -21.24
C GLY A 129 -21.47 -18.75 -21.90
N GLN A 130 -21.16 -17.59 -22.49
CA GLN A 130 -19.85 -17.33 -23.07
C GLN A 130 -18.82 -17.02 -21.98
N THR A 131 -17.64 -17.62 -22.13
CA THR A 131 -16.48 -17.39 -21.25
C THR A 131 -15.37 -16.64 -21.98
N VAL A 132 -14.71 -15.72 -21.30
CA VAL A 132 -13.49 -15.05 -21.78
C VAL A 132 -12.40 -15.08 -20.71
N GLU A 133 -11.15 -15.26 -21.12
CA GLU A 133 -10.00 -15.22 -20.23
C GLU A 133 -9.40 -13.80 -20.20
N PHE A 134 -9.13 -13.28 -19.00
CA PHE A 134 -8.47 -12.00 -18.80
C PHE A 134 -7.63 -11.99 -17.51
N ALA A 135 -6.35 -11.58 -17.61
CA ALA A 135 -5.42 -11.49 -16.48
C ALA A 135 -5.34 -12.76 -15.62
N GLY A 136 -5.48 -13.94 -16.24
CA GLY A 136 -5.50 -15.24 -15.56
C GLY A 136 -6.78 -15.54 -14.79
N HIS A 137 -7.88 -14.86 -15.11
CA HIS A 137 -9.23 -15.15 -14.63
C HIS A 137 -10.10 -15.53 -15.82
N GLU A 138 -11.06 -16.41 -15.60
CA GLU A 138 -12.10 -16.75 -16.55
C GLU A 138 -13.39 -16.05 -16.13
N LEU A 139 -14.02 -15.36 -17.09
CA LEU A 139 -15.25 -14.60 -16.89
C LEU A 139 -16.36 -15.25 -17.69
N THR A 140 -17.34 -15.82 -17.00
CA THR A 140 -18.51 -16.45 -17.64
C THR A 140 -19.74 -15.59 -17.42
N TYR A 141 -20.35 -15.12 -18.50
CA TYR A 141 -21.62 -14.41 -18.40
C TYR A 141 -22.76 -15.41 -18.15
N LEU A 142 -23.45 -15.28 -17.02
CA LEU A 142 -24.52 -16.19 -16.63
C LEU A 142 -25.88 -15.71 -17.15
N GLU A 143 -26.33 -14.57 -16.65
CA GLU A 143 -27.66 -14.02 -16.94
C GLU A 143 -27.70 -12.52 -16.65
N ASP A 144 -28.58 -11.79 -17.33
CA ASP A 144 -28.95 -10.44 -16.94
C ASP A 144 -30.10 -10.43 -15.92
N PHE A 145 -30.22 -9.33 -15.18
CA PHE A 145 -31.33 -9.10 -14.29
C PHE A 145 -31.80 -7.64 -14.32
N SER A 146 -33.07 -7.45 -13.99
CA SER A 146 -33.67 -6.15 -13.78
C SER A 146 -34.37 -6.12 -12.43
N ARG A 147 -34.14 -5.06 -11.64
CA ARG A 147 -34.76 -4.84 -10.34
C ARG A 147 -35.28 -3.42 -10.23
N GLN A 148 -36.55 -3.28 -9.86
CA GLN A 148 -37.11 -1.99 -9.51
C GLN A 148 -36.78 -1.66 -8.05
N GLU A 149 -36.11 -0.53 -7.82
CA GLU A 149 -35.86 0.04 -6.48
C GLU A 149 -36.65 1.35 -6.32
N PRO A 150 -36.86 1.86 -5.09
CA PRO A 150 -37.76 3.00 -4.84
C PRO A 150 -37.42 4.28 -5.62
N ASN A 151 -36.15 4.49 -5.97
CA ASN A 151 -35.68 5.70 -6.64
C ASN A 151 -34.98 5.43 -7.99
N ARG A 152 -34.89 4.17 -8.41
CA ARG A 152 -34.15 3.78 -9.63
C ARG A 152 -34.57 2.41 -10.14
N THR A 153 -34.37 2.18 -11.42
CA THR A 153 -34.37 0.84 -12.01
C THR A 153 -32.93 0.38 -12.15
N VAL A 154 -32.64 -0.80 -11.61
CA VAL A 154 -31.30 -1.42 -11.67
C VAL A 154 -31.33 -2.47 -12.77
N LEU A 155 -30.52 -2.27 -13.80
CA LEU A 155 -30.18 -3.31 -14.76
C LEU A 155 -28.81 -3.85 -14.39
N GLY A 156 -28.59 -5.16 -14.46
CA GLY A 156 -27.30 -5.74 -14.15
C GLY A 156 -27.08 -7.06 -14.84
N ALA A 157 -25.87 -7.58 -14.71
CA ALA A 157 -25.49 -8.89 -15.21
C ALA A 157 -24.83 -9.68 -14.08
N ARG A 158 -25.01 -11.00 -14.08
CA ARG A 158 -24.24 -11.92 -13.23
C ARG A 158 -23.08 -12.48 -14.06
N VAL A 159 -21.88 -12.22 -13.58
CA VAL A 159 -20.65 -12.71 -14.21
C VAL A 159 -19.92 -13.56 -13.18
N GLU A 160 -19.77 -14.84 -13.46
CA GLU A 160 -18.94 -15.72 -12.65
C GLU A 160 -17.47 -15.46 -12.98
N VAL A 161 -16.65 -15.34 -11.93
CA VAL A 161 -15.21 -15.18 -12.01
C VAL A 161 -14.55 -16.40 -11.40
N THR A 162 -13.85 -17.17 -12.23
CA THR A 162 -13.09 -18.36 -11.82
C THR A 162 -11.60 -18.13 -12.06
N ARG A 163 -10.76 -18.85 -11.29
CA ARG A 163 -9.32 -18.88 -11.47
C ARG A 163 -8.79 -20.25 -11.12
N ASP A 164 -7.91 -20.79 -11.97
CA ASP A 164 -7.32 -22.13 -11.79
C ASP A 164 -8.40 -23.21 -11.57
N GLY A 165 -9.54 -23.10 -12.26
CA GLY A 165 -10.68 -24.01 -12.15
C GLY A 165 -11.50 -23.90 -10.85
N SER A 166 -11.20 -22.95 -9.97
CA SER A 166 -11.95 -22.69 -8.74
C SER A 166 -12.80 -21.42 -8.87
N ALA A 167 -14.08 -21.49 -8.49
CA ALA A 167 -14.97 -20.33 -8.43
C ALA A 167 -14.50 -19.37 -7.33
N LEU A 168 -14.19 -18.12 -7.71
CA LEU A 168 -13.78 -17.07 -6.78
C LEU A 168 -15.01 -16.31 -6.27
N ALA A 169 -15.78 -15.76 -7.20
CA ALA A 169 -16.94 -14.92 -6.90
C ALA A 169 -17.90 -14.82 -8.09
N VAL A 170 -19.16 -14.47 -7.80
CA VAL A 170 -20.09 -13.98 -8.82
C VAL A 170 -20.21 -12.48 -8.64
N LEU A 171 -19.80 -11.74 -9.67
CA LEU A 171 -19.83 -10.28 -9.69
C LEU A 171 -21.09 -9.79 -10.39
N GLU A 172 -21.72 -8.77 -9.79
CA GLU A 172 -22.96 -8.17 -10.28
C GLU A 172 -22.74 -6.70 -10.68
N PRO A 173 -22.09 -6.40 -11.82
CA PRO A 173 -22.00 -5.03 -12.31
C PRO A 173 -23.38 -4.50 -12.73
N ARG A 174 -23.63 -3.21 -12.48
CA ARG A 174 -24.97 -2.61 -12.59
C ARG A 174 -24.99 -1.30 -13.37
N LEU A 175 -26.10 -1.04 -14.04
CA LEU A 175 -26.51 0.24 -14.61
C LEU A 175 -27.77 0.73 -13.87
N ASN A 176 -27.65 1.89 -13.22
CA ASN A 176 -28.73 2.48 -12.44
C ASN A 176 -29.43 3.56 -13.24
N GLN A 177 -30.70 3.35 -13.57
CA GLN A 177 -31.53 4.32 -14.27
C GLN A 177 -32.36 5.11 -13.25
N TYR A 178 -32.19 6.42 -13.23
CA TYR A 178 -32.93 7.32 -12.36
C TYR A 178 -33.97 8.07 -13.17
N ALA A 179 -35.19 8.22 -12.66
CA ALA A 179 -36.29 8.87 -13.39
C ALA A 179 -36.00 10.32 -13.84
N ARG A 180 -35.07 11.01 -13.17
CA ARG A 180 -34.66 12.39 -13.49
C ARG A 180 -33.32 12.47 -14.25
N SER A 181 -32.73 11.34 -14.63
CA SER A 181 -31.48 11.27 -15.39
C SER A 181 -31.74 10.71 -16.78
N ALA A 182 -31.24 11.39 -17.82
CA ALA A 182 -31.31 10.88 -19.19
C ALA A 182 -30.37 9.69 -19.44
N GLN A 183 -29.29 9.58 -18.65
CA GLN A 183 -28.30 8.52 -18.80
C GLN A 183 -28.27 7.61 -17.56
N PRO A 184 -28.18 6.27 -17.75
CA PRO A 184 -27.92 5.34 -16.66
C PRO A 184 -26.55 5.59 -16.02
N VAL A 185 -26.44 5.37 -14.70
CA VAL A 185 -25.18 5.49 -13.95
C VAL A 185 -24.62 4.10 -13.68
N ALA A 186 -23.44 3.80 -14.22
CA ALA A 186 -22.74 2.54 -13.96
C ALA A 186 -22.27 2.45 -12.50
N THR A 187 -22.49 1.28 -11.89
CA THR A 187 -21.89 0.87 -10.62
C THR A 187 -21.10 -0.39 -10.87
N PRO A 188 -19.76 -0.31 -10.84
CA PRO A 188 -18.93 -1.49 -11.07
C PRO A 188 -19.08 -2.50 -9.93
N ALA A 189 -18.86 -3.76 -10.26
CA ALA A 189 -18.63 -4.81 -9.27
C ALA A 189 -17.11 -4.96 -9.09
N VAL A 190 -16.69 -5.17 -7.84
CA VAL A 190 -15.27 -5.24 -7.47
C VAL A 190 -15.04 -6.48 -6.65
N ASP A 191 -14.06 -7.28 -7.05
CA ASP A 191 -13.46 -8.32 -6.21
C ASP A 191 -12.08 -7.84 -5.74
N THR A 192 -11.89 -7.73 -4.43
CA THR A 192 -10.65 -7.23 -3.82
C THR A 192 -9.86 -8.38 -3.22
N SER A 193 -8.61 -8.55 -3.64
CA SER A 193 -7.72 -9.58 -3.13
C SER A 193 -6.33 -9.03 -2.78
N LEU A 194 -5.51 -9.85 -2.11
CA LEU A 194 -4.11 -9.48 -1.84
C LEU A 194 -3.24 -9.38 -3.09
N ARG A 195 -3.63 -10.05 -4.19
CA ARG A 195 -2.91 -9.99 -5.47
C ARG A 195 -3.27 -8.75 -6.26
N GLY A 196 -4.52 -8.32 -6.16
CA GLY A 196 -5.06 -7.20 -6.91
C GLY A 196 -6.57 -7.13 -6.83
N ASP A 197 -7.08 -6.03 -7.35
CA ASP A 197 -8.49 -5.73 -7.40
C ASP A 197 -8.98 -5.94 -8.83
N PHE A 198 -10.05 -6.71 -8.97
CA PHE A 198 -10.68 -7.05 -10.24
C PHE A 198 -12.01 -6.28 -10.36
N TYR A 199 -12.16 -5.49 -11.42
CA TYR A 199 -13.31 -4.62 -11.63
C TYR A 199 -14.05 -5.02 -12.88
N LEU A 200 -15.38 -5.07 -12.77
CA LEU A 200 -16.29 -5.19 -13.88
C LEU A 200 -17.20 -3.98 -13.92
N SER A 201 -17.21 -3.26 -15.03
CA SER A 201 -18.14 -2.15 -15.28
C SER A 201 -19.04 -2.51 -16.44
N LEU A 202 -20.36 -2.48 -16.22
CA LEU A 202 -21.34 -2.72 -17.27
C LEU A 202 -21.49 -1.46 -18.12
N THR A 203 -21.11 -1.54 -19.40
CA THR A 203 -21.19 -0.42 -20.35
C THR A 203 -22.35 -0.54 -21.33
N GLY A 204 -22.81 -1.76 -21.60
CA GLY A 204 -23.93 -2.01 -22.48
C GLY A 204 -24.69 -3.27 -22.08
N ILE A 205 -26.02 -3.21 -22.23
CA ILE A 205 -26.90 -4.35 -22.00
C ILE A 205 -28.05 -4.28 -23.01
N GLY A 206 -28.26 -5.35 -23.78
CA GLY A 206 -29.32 -5.40 -24.79
C GLY A 206 -29.08 -6.42 -25.88
N GLY A 207 -30.14 -6.82 -26.58
CA GLY A 207 -30.05 -7.78 -27.69
C GLY A 207 -29.54 -9.17 -27.26
N GLY A 208 -29.73 -9.54 -25.99
CA GLY A 208 -29.23 -10.79 -25.42
C GLY A 208 -27.72 -10.81 -25.18
N ARG A 209 -27.04 -9.65 -25.17
CA ARG A 209 -25.59 -9.53 -24.94
C ARG A 209 -25.31 -8.47 -23.88
N ILE A 210 -24.15 -8.59 -23.24
CA ILE A 210 -23.61 -7.55 -22.35
C ILE A 210 -22.27 -7.07 -22.87
N SER A 211 -21.97 -5.80 -22.66
CA SER A 211 -20.64 -5.22 -22.86
C SER A 211 -20.08 -4.78 -21.52
N LEU A 212 -18.86 -5.21 -21.23
CA LEU A 212 -18.16 -5.00 -19.97
C LEU A 212 -16.81 -4.34 -20.23
N ASP A 213 -16.49 -3.33 -19.44
CA ASP A 213 -15.11 -2.91 -19.26
C ASP A 213 -14.55 -3.66 -18.04
N VAL A 214 -13.44 -4.35 -18.26
CA VAL A 214 -12.82 -5.26 -17.31
C VAL A 214 -11.45 -4.72 -16.94
N PHE A 215 -11.18 -4.58 -15.64
CA PHE A 215 -9.92 -4.05 -15.15
C PHE A 215 -9.29 -5.00 -14.13
N TRP A 216 -7.97 -5.10 -14.18
CA TRP A 216 -7.17 -5.76 -13.16
C TRP A 216 -6.09 -4.80 -12.67
N PHE A 217 -6.13 -4.47 -11.37
CA PHE A 217 -5.15 -3.58 -10.74
C PHE A 217 -4.39 -4.31 -9.62
N PRO A 218 -3.10 -4.65 -9.80
CA PRO A 218 -2.35 -5.40 -8.81
C PRO A 218 -1.96 -4.54 -7.60
N PHE A 219 -1.97 -5.15 -6.41
CA PHE A 219 -1.50 -4.58 -5.14
C PHE A 219 -2.10 -3.22 -4.71
N VAL A 220 -3.35 -2.92 -5.10
CA VAL A 220 -4.06 -1.69 -4.68
C VAL A 220 -4.12 -1.55 -3.15
N TRP A 221 -4.22 -2.65 -2.41
CA TRP A 221 -4.21 -2.65 -0.93
C TRP A 221 -2.97 -1.97 -0.33
N MET A 222 -1.82 -1.95 -1.03
CA MET A 222 -0.62 -1.24 -0.56
C MET A 222 -0.83 0.27 -0.49
N ILE A 223 -1.64 0.82 -1.39
CA ILE A 223 -1.98 2.26 -1.41
C ILE A 223 -2.74 2.60 -0.14
N TRP A 224 -3.77 1.80 0.18
CA TRP A 224 -4.58 1.96 1.38
C TRP A 224 -3.77 1.72 2.66
N LEU A 225 -2.98 0.65 2.72
CA LEU A 225 -2.12 0.37 3.86
C LEU A 225 -1.12 1.51 4.10
N GLY A 226 -0.46 1.98 3.04
CA GLY A 226 0.51 3.06 3.14
C GLY A 226 -0.11 4.37 3.62
N GLY A 227 -1.29 4.72 3.09
CA GLY A 227 -2.06 5.88 3.53
C GLY A 227 -2.51 5.79 4.98
N LEU A 228 -3.09 4.65 5.38
CA LEU A 228 -3.55 4.41 6.75
C LEU A 228 -2.37 4.44 7.74
N LEU A 229 -1.24 3.82 7.39
CA LEU A 229 -0.03 3.82 8.20
C LEU A 229 0.52 5.24 8.36
N ALA A 230 0.55 6.03 7.28
CA ALA A 230 1.02 7.41 7.32
C ALA A 230 0.14 8.29 8.21
N ALA A 231 -1.18 8.16 8.10
CA ALA A 231 -2.15 8.88 8.91
C ALA A 231 -2.08 8.47 10.39
N ALA A 232 -2.06 7.17 10.67
CA ALA A 232 -1.97 6.63 12.03
C ALA A 232 -0.66 7.05 12.72
N ALA A 233 0.46 7.03 12.00
CA ALA A 233 1.76 7.47 12.53
C ALA A 233 1.82 8.99 12.77
N GLY A 234 1.17 9.78 11.90
CA GLY A 234 0.96 11.22 12.13
C GLY A 234 0.14 11.47 13.39
N MET A 235 -0.98 10.77 13.56
CA MET A 235 -1.81 10.86 14.76
C MET A 235 -1.03 10.45 16.02
N PHE A 236 -0.29 9.34 15.97
CA PHE A 236 0.58 8.88 17.06
C PHE A 236 1.59 9.96 17.49
N SER A 237 2.17 10.69 16.53
CA SER A 237 3.11 11.78 16.80
C SER A 237 2.49 12.95 17.57
N LEU A 238 1.19 13.18 17.40
CA LEU A 238 0.45 14.27 18.02
C LEU A 238 -0.10 13.89 19.40
N VAL A 239 -0.65 12.67 19.52
CA VAL A 239 -1.34 12.20 20.72
C VAL A 239 -0.36 11.74 21.80
N VAL A 240 0.70 11.01 21.42
CA VAL A 240 1.59 10.41 22.41
C VAL A 240 2.59 11.43 22.92
N ARG A 241 2.48 11.74 24.22
CA ARG A 241 3.39 12.66 24.90
C ARG A 241 4.73 11.99 25.17
N LYS A 242 5.80 12.77 25.01
CA LYS A 242 7.15 12.34 25.38
C LYS A 242 7.20 12.12 26.91
N PRO A 243 7.74 11.00 27.40
CA PRO A 243 7.90 10.79 28.84
C PRO A 243 8.71 11.94 29.44
N ALA A 244 8.27 12.47 30.59
CA ALA A 244 9.02 13.47 31.32
C ALA A 244 10.42 12.91 31.66
N ARG A 245 11.47 13.69 31.42
CA ARG A 245 12.80 13.34 31.92
C ARG A 245 12.72 13.40 33.44
N GLN A 246 12.97 12.29 34.13
CA GLN A 246 13.20 12.35 35.57
C GLN A 246 14.44 13.23 35.80
N PRO A 247 14.37 14.26 36.65
CA PRO A 247 15.55 15.02 37.01
C PRO A 247 16.55 14.06 37.64
N VAL A 248 17.75 14.01 37.09
CA VAL A 248 18.87 13.32 37.74
C VAL A 248 19.20 14.16 38.95
N VAL A 249 18.85 13.70 40.15
CA VAL A 249 19.31 14.32 41.39
C VAL A 249 20.83 14.13 41.43
N PRO A 250 21.64 15.21 41.46
CA PRO A 250 23.08 15.09 41.60
C PRO A 250 23.41 14.32 42.88
N GLU A 251 24.31 13.34 42.76
CA GLU A 251 24.72 12.43 43.85
C GLU A 251 25.30 13.18 45.06
N GLU A 252 25.77 14.43 44.88
CA GLU A 252 26.23 15.32 45.95
C GLU A 252 25.15 15.74 46.96
N ALA A 253 23.86 15.60 46.64
CA ALA A 253 22.78 15.94 47.59
C ALA A 253 22.43 14.80 48.57
N ALA A 254 23.00 13.61 48.42
CA ALA A 254 22.71 12.44 49.26
C ALA A 254 23.69 12.23 50.42
N GLU A 255 24.82 12.95 50.46
CA GLU A 255 25.84 12.84 51.53
C GLU A 255 25.68 13.85 52.68
N ILE A 256 24.67 14.74 52.64
CA ILE A 256 24.50 15.81 53.64
C ILE A 256 23.29 15.61 54.56
N VAL A 257 22.89 14.36 54.83
CA VAL A 257 21.85 14.03 55.83
C VAL A 257 22.32 12.93 56.77
#